data_AF-A0A7W1IXZ7-F1
#
_entry.id   AF-A0A7W1IXZ7-F1
#
_cell.length_a   1.000
_cell.length_b   1.000
_cell.length_c   1.000
_cell.angle_alpha   90.00
_cell.angle_beta   90.00
_cell.angle_gamma   90.00
#
_symmetry.space_group_name_H-M   'P 1'
#
loop_
_entity.id
_entity.type
_entity.pdbx_description
1 polymer ?
#
loop_
_entity_poly.entity_id
_entity_poly.type
_entity_poly.pdbx_seq_one_letter_code
_entity_poly.pdbx_strand_id
1 'polypeptide(L)'
;MKSVKSSQFVSSALISLVIFLLLLSASPAAFAQTLENEKGRGREILDTIKKDIVKNYYDPTFGGKDINAIFKSAEERISQATAAGQILGIVAQTLMQFDDSHTYLVPPASADNVQHGWEMQMIGDKCYVVAVKQGSDAEAKGLKPGDQILLIGGYTPMRKNLQNLLFFLKSAKSMKVLVKKSDGTTERLEIMAKVRAGKRVLDLRSPNP
;
A
#
# COMPACT_ATOMS: atom_id res chain seq x y z
N MET A 1 -45.23 8.40 -58.48
CA MET A 1 -43.80 8.73 -58.65
C MET A 1 -43.41 9.84 -57.68
N LYS A 2 -42.91 9.51 -56.48
CA LYS A 2 -42.19 10.47 -55.61
C LYS A 2 -41.06 9.71 -54.93
N SER A 3 -39.87 9.89 -55.51
CA SER A 3 -38.57 9.48 -54.99
C SER A 3 -38.08 10.53 -53.99
N VAL A 4 -37.05 10.15 -53.22
CA VAL A 4 -36.17 10.96 -52.36
C VAL A 4 -36.64 11.16 -50.91
N LYS A 5 -36.33 10.15 -50.08
CA LYS A 5 -36.17 10.28 -48.61
C LYS A 5 -34.94 9.55 -48.06
N SER A 6 -33.97 9.21 -48.91
CA SER A 6 -32.81 8.39 -48.52
C SER A 6 -31.55 9.19 -48.12
N SER A 7 -31.41 10.48 -48.46
CA SER A 7 -30.15 11.21 -48.20
C SER A 7 -30.03 11.86 -46.82
N GLN A 8 -31.15 12.17 -46.15
CA GLN A 8 -31.13 12.83 -44.83
C GLN A 8 -30.79 11.88 -43.67
N PHE A 9 -31.03 10.58 -43.83
CA PHE A 9 -30.71 9.58 -42.80
C PHE A 9 -29.23 9.23 -42.75
N VAL A 10 -28.52 9.27 -43.89
CA VAL A 10 -27.10 8.93 -43.97
C VAL A 10 -26.23 10.03 -43.32
N SER A 11 -26.56 11.31 -43.54
CA SER A 11 -25.82 12.43 -42.93
C SER A 11 -25.97 12.48 -41.40
N SER A 12 -27.16 12.21 -40.87
CA SER A 12 -27.39 12.19 -39.41
C SER A 12 -26.70 11.02 -38.72
N ALA A 13 -26.61 9.86 -39.38
CA ALA A 13 -25.89 8.69 -38.86
C ALA A 13 -24.36 8.91 -38.83
N LEU A 14 -23.79 9.57 -39.85
CA LEU A 14 -22.35 9.91 -39.88
C LEU A 14 -21.97 10.94 -38.81
N ILE A 15 -22.81 11.95 -38.57
CA ILE A 15 -22.55 12.97 -37.54
C ILE A 15 -22.61 12.35 -36.13
N SER A 16 -23.56 11.46 -35.88
CA SER A 16 -23.66 10.74 -34.60
C SER A 16 -22.46 9.81 -34.35
N LEU A 17 -21.95 9.16 -35.40
CA LEU A 17 -20.77 8.29 -35.32
C LEU A 17 -19.48 9.08 -35.02
N VAL A 18 -19.33 10.27 -35.61
CA VAL A 18 -18.17 11.17 -35.35
C VAL A 18 -18.20 11.72 -33.92
N ILE A 19 -19.36 12.09 -33.39
CA ILE A 19 -19.51 12.55 -32.00
C ILE A 19 -19.23 11.40 -31.01
N PHE A 20 -19.67 10.18 -31.32
CA PHE A 20 -19.37 8.99 -30.50
C PHE A 20 -17.88 8.62 -30.50
N LEU A 21 -17.18 8.75 -31.65
CA LEU A 21 -15.72 8.57 -31.76
C LEU A 21 -14.92 9.66 -31.03
N LEU A 22 -15.40 10.92 -31.03
CA LEU A 22 -14.79 12.02 -30.27
C LEU A 22 -14.96 11.84 -28.76
N LEU A 23 -16.09 11.31 -28.28
CA LEU A 23 -16.32 11.01 -26.86
C LEU A 23 -15.49 9.81 -26.36
N LEU A 24 -15.19 8.84 -27.22
CA LEU A 24 -14.33 7.69 -26.87
C LEU A 24 -12.83 8.06 -26.75
N SER A 25 -12.42 9.16 -27.38
CA SER A 25 -11.00 9.57 -27.47
C SER A 25 -10.52 10.42 -26.28
N ALA A 26 -11.43 10.89 -25.42
CA ALA A 26 -11.12 11.83 -24.33
C ALA A 26 -10.56 11.18 -23.04
N SER A 27 -10.51 9.84 -22.97
CA SER A 27 -10.18 9.13 -21.71
C SER A 27 -8.68 8.91 -21.43
N PRO A 28 -7.79 8.63 -22.41
CA PRO A 28 -6.38 8.31 -22.11
C PRO A 28 -5.55 9.52 -21.66
N ALA A 29 -5.80 10.70 -22.22
CA ALA A 29 -4.99 11.89 -21.94
C ALA A 29 -5.19 12.42 -20.51
N ALA A 30 -6.44 12.44 -20.02
CA ALA A 30 -6.75 12.85 -18.65
C ALA A 30 -6.17 11.88 -17.61
N PHE A 31 -6.20 10.57 -17.90
CA PHE A 31 -5.58 9.55 -17.07
C PHE A 31 -4.05 9.68 -17.04
N ALA A 32 -3.42 9.87 -18.20
CA ALA A 32 -1.98 10.07 -18.31
C ALA A 32 -1.50 11.32 -17.57
N GLN A 33 -2.22 12.44 -17.70
CA GLN A 33 -1.92 13.68 -16.97
C GLN A 33 -2.05 13.49 -15.46
N THR A 34 -3.07 12.75 -15.01
CA THR A 34 -3.26 12.42 -13.60
C THR A 34 -2.10 11.56 -13.07
N LEU A 35 -1.66 10.55 -13.83
CA LEU A 35 -0.54 9.69 -13.45
C LEU A 35 0.79 10.46 -13.39
N GLU A 36 1.08 11.34 -14.34
CA GLU A 36 2.29 12.16 -14.29
C GLU A 36 2.30 13.12 -13.08
N ASN A 37 1.15 13.67 -12.70
CA ASN A 37 1.01 14.44 -11.46
C ASN A 37 1.26 13.59 -10.21
N GLU A 38 0.84 12.32 -10.20
CA GLU A 38 1.15 11.38 -9.11
C GLU A 38 2.66 11.05 -9.08
N LYS A 39 3.31 10.85 -10.24
CA LYS A 39 4.76 10.62 -10.31
C LYS A 39 5.54 11.84 -9.80
N GLY A 40 5.14 13.04 -10.17
CA GLY A 40 5.70 14.30 -9.64
C GLY A 40 5.65 14.34 -8.12
N ARG A 41 4.47 14.07 -7.54
CA ARG A 41 4.30 13.95 -6.08
C ARG A 41 5.19 12.87 -5.47
N GLY A 42 5.31 11.72 -6.12
CA GLY A 42 6.19 10.64 -5.67
C GLY A 42 7.66 11.08 -5.55
N ARG A 43 8.15 11.88 -6.51
CA ARG A 43 9.52 12.43 -6.48
C ARG A 43 9.69 13.46 -5.35
N GLU A 44 8.71 14.33 -5.13
CA GLU A 44 8.74 15.29 -4.01
C GLU A 44 8.79 14.59 -2.65
N ILE A 45 8.02 13.51 -2.49
CA ILE A 45 8.06 12.67 -1.28
C ILE A 45 9.46 12.06 -1.10
N LEU A 46 10.05 11.48 -2.16
CA LEU A 46 11.40 10.92 -2.08
C LEU A 46 12.46 11.96 -1.70
N ASP A 47 12.40 13.15 -2.28
CA ASP A 47 13.34 14.23 -1.98
C ASP A 47 13.23 14.67 -0.51
N THR A 48 12.00 14.83 0.00
CA THR A 48 11.74 15.16 1.41
C THR A 48 12.31 14.09 2.33
N ILE A 49 12.00 12.81 2.06
CA ILE A 49 12.49 11.68 2.84
C ILE A 49 14.02 11.62 2.81
N LYS A 50 14.64 11.80 1.64
CA LYS A 50 16.11 11.78 1.50
C LYS A 50 16.75 12.83 2.40
N LYS A 51 16.21 14.06 2.38
CA LYS A 51 16.68 15.16 3.24
C LYS A 51 16.54 14.81 4.72
N ASP A 52 15.41 14.25 5.13
CA ASP A 52 15.17 13.86 6.51
C ASP A 52 16.09 12.73 6.97
N ILE A 53 16.35 11.74 6.12
CA ILE A 53 17.31 10.67 6.42
C ILE A 53 18.72 11.24 6.53
N VAL A 54 19.19 12.01 5.55
CA VAL A 54 20.54 12.58 5.59
C VAL A 54 20.76 13.43 6.84
N LYS A 55 19.72 14.13 7.30
CA LYS A 55 19.78 15.00 8.47
C LYS A 55 19.66 14.27 9.80
N ASN A 56 18.75 13.30 9.90
CA ASN A 56 18.28 12.77 11.20
C ASN A 56 18.59 11.28 11.41
N TYR A 57 19.10 10.57 10.41
CA TYR A 57 19.40 9.15 10.56
C TYR A 57 20.53 8.93 11.56
N TYR A 58 20.36 7.95 12.44
CA TYR A 58 21.20 7.77 13.63
C TYR A 58 22.65 7.38 13.29
N ASP A 59 22.86 6.68 12.17
CA ASP A 59 24.18 6.22 11.71
C ASP A 59 24.62 7.05 10.49
N PRO A 60 25.67 7.88 10.60
CA PRO A 60 26.12 8.74 9.49
C PRO A 60 26.67 7.97 8.29
N THR A 61 26.98 6.68 8.44
CA THR A 61 27.40 5.81 7.33
C THR A 61 26.22 5.12 6.64
N PHE A 62 25.01 5.28 7.19
CA PHE A 62 23.79 4.63 6.73
C PHE A 62 23.90 3.11 6.62
N GLY A 63 24.65 2.46 7.52
CA GLY A 63 24.96 1.04 7.44
C GLY A 63 25.82 0.67 6.23
N GLY A 64 26.67 1.58 5.76
CA GLY A 64 27.53 1.41 4.58
C GLY A 64 26.79 1.50 3.23
N LYS A 65 25.58 2.06 3.21
CA LYS A 65 24.72 2.11 2.02
C LYS A 65 24.96 3.36 1.19
N ASP A 66 24.93 3.20 -0.14
CA ASP A 66 24.92 4.34 -1.06
C ASP A 66 23.51 4.93 -1.18
N ILE A 67 23.24 5.95 -0.37
CA ILE A 67 21.97 6.67 -0.34
C ILE A 67 21.65 7.31 -1.70
N ASN A 68 22.65 7.80 -2.42
CA ASN A 68 22.40 8.42 -3.71
C ASN A 68 21.95 7.37 -4.74
N ALA A 69 22.57 6.19 -4.75
CA ALA A 69 22.15 5.10 -5.60
C ALA A 69 20.74 4.58 -5.23
N ILE A 70 20.44 4.43 -3.93
CA ILE A 70 19.13 3.98 -3.45
C ILE A 70 18.01 4.91 -3.94
N PHE A 71 18.15 6.22 -3.74
CA PHE A 71 17.11 7.17 -4.10
C PHE A 71 17.02 7.39 -5.61
N LYS A 72 18.15 7.37 -6.33
CA LYS A 72 18.14 7.41 -7.80
C LYS A 72 17.38 6.22 -8.39
N SER A 73 17.63 5.01 -7.89
CA SER A 73 16.90 3.82 -8.33
C SER A 73 15.39 3.94 -8.05
N ALA A 74 15.01 4.51 -6.91
CA ALA A 74 13.60 4.76 -6.59
C ALA A 74 12.94 5.76 -7.56
N GLU A 75 13.63 6.85 -7.91
CA GLU A 75 13.15 7.83 -8.90
C GLU A 75 12.95 7.20 -10.29
N GLU A 76 13.90 6.36 -10.73
CA GLU A 76 13.79 5.61 -11.98
C GLU A 76 12.57 4.70 -11.97
N ARG A 77 12.32 3.99 -10.88
CA ARG A 77 11.13 3.12 -10.73
C ARG A 77 9.82 3.92 -10.70
N ILE A 78 9.79 5.10 -10.08
CA ILE A 78 8.62 6.00 -10.14
C ILE A 78 8.35 6.45 -11.58
N SER A 79 9.40 6.73 -12.36
CA SER A 79 9.24 7.13 -13.77
C SER A 79 8.53 6.05 -14.61
N GLN A 80 8.76 4.77 -14.26
CA GLN A 80 8.19 3.59 -14.90
C GLN A 80 6.85 3.15 -14.31
N ALA A 81 6.37 3.79 -13.24
CA ALA A 81 5.11 3.43 -12.62
C ALA A 81 3.92 3.65 -13.57
N THR A 82 3.00 2.69 -13.59
CA THR A 82 1.79 2.70 -14.43
C THR A 82 0.52 2.97 -13.63
N ALA A 83 0.61 3.01 -12.29
CA ALA A 83 -0.52 3.30 -11.40
C ALA A 83 -0.09 4.08 -10.14
N ALA A 84 -0.99 4.95 -9.65
CA ALA A 84 -0.76 5.78 -8.46
C ALA A 84 -0.40 4.94 -7.21
N GLY A 85 -1.07 3.81 -7.00
CA GLY A 85 -0.79 2.92 -5.87
C GLY A 85 0.62 2.31 -5.87
N GLN A 86 1.26 2.20 -7.05
CA GLN A 86 2.64 1.69 -7.14
C GLN A 86 3.65 2.70 -6.57
N ILE A 87 3.37 4.01 -6.67
CA ILE A 87 4.31 5.06 -6.27
C ILE A 87 4.60 5.00 -4.78
N LEU A 88 3.57 4.95 -3.93
CA LEU A 88 3.77 4.79 -2.47
C LEU A 88 4.42 3.46 -2.12
N GLY A 89 4.11 2.40 -2.87
CA GLY A 89 4.77 1.10 -2.73
C GLY A 89 6.27 1.17 -3.03
N ILE A 90 6.67 1.93 -4.06
CA ILE A 90 8.09 2.19 -4.39
C ILE A 90 8.75 2.96 -3.24
N VAL A 91 8.14 4.02 -2.73
CA VAL A 91 8.66 4.80 -1.59
C VAL A 91 8.88 3.90 -0.37
N ALA A 92 7.88 3.10 0.00
CA ALA A 92 8.00 2.17 1.12
C ALA A 92 9.16 1.18 0.91
N GLN A 93 9.29 0.62 -0.29
CA GLN A 93 10.38 -0.30 -0.63
C GLN A 93 11.76 0.36 -0.60
N THR A 94 11.88 1.65 -0.92
CA THR A 94 13.12 2.42 -0.77
C THR A 94 13.59 2.40 0.69
N LEU A 95 12.67 2.63 1.63
CA LEU A 95 12.96 2.65 3.06
C LEU A 95 13.34 1.27 3.61
N MET A 96 12.83 0.19 3.00
CA MET A 96 13.23 -1.18 3.37
C MET A 96 14.71 -1.45 3.16
N GLN A 97 15.39 -0.72 2.25
CA GLN A 97 16.80 -0.93 1.97
C GLN A 97 17.71 -0.53 3.13
N PHE A 98 17.20 0.22 4.11
CA PHE A 98 17.95 0.59 5.32
C PHE A 98 18.14 -0.59 6.28
N ASP A 99 17.43 -1.70 6.07
CA ASP A 99 17.55 -2.95 6.82
C ASP A 99 17.37 -2.80 8.35
N ASP A 100 16.67 -1.76 8.77
CA ASP A 100 16.37 -1.49 10.18
C ASP A 100 14.86 -1.56 10.47
N SER A 101 14.50 -1.46 11.75
CA SER A 101 13.12 -1.58 12.23
C SER A 101 12.35 -0.27 12.41
N HIS A 102 12.98 0.89 12.17
CA HIS A 102 12.43 2.22 12.49
C HIS A 102 12.43 3.20 11.31
N THR A 103 12.92 2.78 10.14
CA THR A 103 12.92 3.54 8.90
C THR A 103 11.83 2.99 7.98
N TYR A 104 10.63 3.55 8.08
CA TYR A 104 9.46 3.10 7.33
C TYR A 104 8.53 4.25 6.98
N LEU A 105 7.71 4.04 5.94
CA LEU A 105 6.72 5.03 5.51
C LEU A 105 5.48 4.92 6.40
N VAL A 106 5.08 6.04 7.00
CA VAL A 106 3.75 6.18 7.57
C VAL A 106 2.85 6.76 6.47
N PRO A 107 1.92 5.98 5.89
CA PRO A 107 1.07 6.49 4.82
C PRO A 107 0.12 7.56 5.36
N PRO A 108 -0.33 8.50 4.50
CA PRO A 108 -1.47 9.34 4.82
C PRO A 108 -2.65 8.47 5.24
N ALA A 109 -3.47 8.95 6.18
CA ALA A 109 -4.58 8.20 6.74
C ALA A 109 -5.45 7.61 5.61
N SER A 110 -5.56 6.28 5.56
CA SER A 110 -6.50 5.62 4.66
C SER A 110 -7.92 5.90 5.12
N ALA A 111 -8.85 6.01 4.17
CA ALA A 111 -10.27 6.11 4.49
C ALA A 111 -10.68 4.91 5.36
N ASP A 112 -10.25 3.71 5.00
CA ASP A 112 -10.61 2.51 5.75
C ASP A 112 -9.67 2.25 6.93
N ASN A 113 -10.27 1.98 8.10
CA ASN A 113 -9.58 1.48 9.27
C ASN A 113 -9.76 -0.04 9.34
N VAL A 114 -8.70 -0.77 8.99
CA VAL A 114 -8.64 -2.23 8.99
C VAL A 114 -8.11 -2.71 10.34
N GLN A 115 -8.93 -3.46 11.08
CA GLN A 115 -8.59 -3.96 12.41
C GLN A 115 -8.66 -5.48 12.44
N HIS A 116 -7.52 -6.15 12.64
CA HIS A 116 -7.50 -7.61 12.81
C HIS A 116 -7.81 -8.07 14.24
N GLY A 117 -7.75 -7.17 15.22
CA GLY A 117 -8.11 -7.50 16.61
C GLY A 117 -7.05 -8.32 17.35
N TRP A 118 -5.78 -8.19 16.99
CA TRP A 118 -4.66 -8.76 17.73
C TRP A 118 -3.41 -7.91 17.53
N GLU A 119 -2.45 -8.07 18.44
CA GLU A 119 -1.18 -7.37 18.43
C GLU A 119 -0.02 -8.37 18.52
N MET A 120 1.11 -7.98 17.94
CA MET A 120 2.33 -8.79 17.95
C MET A 120 3.55 -7.97 18.29
N GLN A 121 4.55 -8.66 18.83
CA GLN A 121 5.82 -8.06 19.17
C GLN A 121 6.96 -9.06 18.96
N MET A 122 8.12 -8.53 18.56
CA MET A 122 9.37 -9.27 18.58
C MET A 122 9.91 -9.33 20.02
N ILE A 123 10.03 -10.53 20.58
CA ILE A 123 10.69 -10.81 21.86
C ILE A 123 11.90 -11.70 21.57
N GLY A 124 13.10 -11.17 21.77
CA GLY A 124 14.28 -11.77 21.12
C GLY A 124 14.04 -11.86 19.60
N ASP A 125 14.50 -12.93 18.97
CA ASP A 125 14.40 -13.09 17.51
C ASP A 125 13.11 -13.77 17.06
N LYS A 126 12.12 -13.87 17.96
CA LYS A 126 10.84 -14.51 17.71
C LYS A 126 9.71 -13.49 17.84
N CYS A 127 8.70 -13.64 16.99
CA CYS A 127 7.48 -12.83 17.06
C CYS A 127 6.41 -13.58 17.85
N TYR A 128 5.74 -12.89 18.76
CA TYR A 128 4.67 -13.44 19.58
C TYR A 128 3.43 -12.58 19.50
N VAL A 129 2.27 -13.22 19.61
CA VAL A 129 1.01 -12.53 19.90
C VAL A 129 1.07 -12.03 21.33
N VAL A 130 0.85 -10.73 21.55
CA VAL A 130 0.89 -10.12 22.89
C VAL A 130 -0.49 -9.72 23.39
N ALA A 131 -1.44 -9.49 22.47
CA ALA A 131 -2.83 -9.21 22.81
C ALA A 131 -3.76 -9.77 21.73
N VAL A 132 -4.95 -10.19 22.16
CA VAL A 132 -6.06 -10.54 21.28
C VAL A 132 -7.30 -9.85 21.82
N LYS A 133 -8.01 -9.13 20.94
CA LYS A 133 -9.20 -8.37 21.28
C LYS A 133 -10.39 -9.32 21.39
N GLN A 134 -11.11 -9.22 22.51
CA GLN A 134 -12.36 -9.95 22.70
C GLN A 134 -13.39 -9.60 21.61
N GLY A 135 -14.11 -10.62 21.13
CA GLY A 135 -15.09 -10.52 20.06
C GLY A 135 -14.50 -10.26 18.67
N SER A 136 -13.18 -10.41 18.50
CA SER A 136 -12.53 -10.36 17.19
C SER A 136 -12.60 -11.71 16.47
N ASP A 137 -12.41 -11.69 15.15
CA ASP A 137 -12.24 -12.93 14.40
C ASP A 137 -10.99 -13.69 14.86
N ALA A 138 -9.92 -12.98 15.25
CA ALA A 138 -8.71 -13.61 15.79
C ALA A 138 -9.00 -14.46 17.05
N GLU A 139 -9.80 -13.95 17.97
CA GLU A 139 -10.26 -14.72 19.14
C GLU A 139 -11.11 -15.92 18.72
N ALA A 140 -12.08 -15.72 17.82
CA ALA A 140 -12.96 -16.77 17.33
C ALA A 140 -12.19 -17.90 16.60
N LYS A 141 -11.07 -17.57 15.96
CA LYS A 141 -10.15 -18.52 15.34
C LYS A 141 -9.17 -19.17 16.32
N GLY A 142 -9.24 -18.83 17.61
CA GLY A 142 -8.42 -19.45 18.65
C GLY A 142 -7.00 -18.91 18.75
N LEU A 143 -6.71 -17.75 18.17
CA LEU A 143 -5.45 -17.04 18.41
C LEU A 143 -5.38 -16.63 19.89
N LYS A 144 -4.24 -16.83 20.54
CA LYS A 144 -4.06 -16.49 21.96
C LYS A 144 -2.78 -15.69 22.18
N PRO A 145 -2.74 -14.79 23.18
CA PRO A 145 -1.49 -14.24 23.67
C PRO A 145 -0.50 -15.36 24.05
N GLY A 146 0.75 -15.20 23.67
CA GLY A 146 1.82 -16.20 23.84
C GLY A 146 2.02 -17.11 22.63
N ASP A 147 1.10 -17.16 21.67
CA ASP A 147 1.32 -17.89 20.42
C ASP A 147 2.52 -17.30 19.66
N GLN A 148 3.48 -18.14 19.28
CA GLN A 148 4.61 -17.70 18.47
C GLN A 148 4.17 -17.63 17.01
N ILE A 149 4.40 -16.49 16.36
CA ILE A 149 4.07 -16.31 14.95
C ILE A 149 5.25 -16.76 14.10
N LEU A 150 5.02 -17.76 13.27
CA LEU A 150 6.00 -18.33 12.35
C LEU A 150 5.93 -17.66 10.97
N LEU A 151 4.71 -17.42 10.47
CA LEU A 151 4.47 -16.75 9.17
C LEU A 151 3.28 -15.80 9.25
N ILE A 152 3.37 -14.67 8.54
CA ILE A 152 2.27 -13.73 8.30
C ILE A 152 2.23 -13.45 6.81
N GLY A 153 1.12 -13.79 6.15
CA GLY A 153 0.97 -13.56 4.71
C GLY A 153 2.06 -14.22 3.85
N GLY A 154 2.66 -15.31 4.35
CA GLY A 154 3.77 -16.02 3.69
C GLY A 154 5.18 -15.53 4.07
N TYR A 155 5.30 -14.51 4.92
CA TYR A 155 6.59 -13.96 5.34
C TYR A 155 6.92 -14.30 6.78
N THR A 156 8.19 -14.62 7.04
CA THR A 156 8.70 -14.79 8.41
C THR A 156 8.86 -13.44 9.09
N PRO A 157 8.24 -13.20 10.26
CA PRO A 157 8.46 -11.97 11.02
C PRO A 157 9.89 -11.89 11.56
N MET A 158 10.53 -10.75 11.33
CA MET A 158 11.87 -10.39 11.81
C MET A 158 11.83 -8.93 12.27
N ARG A 159 12.74 -8.51 13.15
CA ARG A 159 12.80 -7.08 13.57
C ARG A 159 12.90 -6.13 12.38
N LYS A 160 13.77 -6.45 11.43
CA LYS A 160 14.02 -5.64 10.22
C LYS A 160 12.83 -5.53 9.26
N ASN A 161 11.83 -6.40 9.36
CA ASN A 161 10.65 -6.35 8.48
C ASN A 161 9.33 -6.14 9.24
N LEU A 162 9.37 -6.01 10.57
CA LEU A 162 8.18 -5.95 11.41
C LEU A 162 7.26 -4.80 11.00
N GLN A 163 7.81 -3.62 10.74
CA GLN A 163 7.02 -2.46 10.33
C GLN A 163 6.35 -2.65 8.97
N ASN A 164 7.01 -3.34 8.04
CA ASN A 164 6.42 -3.67 6.75
C ASN A 164 5.26 -4.66 6.90
N LEU A 165 5.41 -5.66 7.77
CA LEU A 165 4.33 -6.60 8.08
C LEU A 165 3.14 -5.89 8.75
N LEU A 166 3.41 -4.97 9.68
CA LEU A 166 2.39 -4.13 10.30
C LEU A 166 1.70 -3.23 9.28
N PHE A 167 2.44 -2.67 8.32
CA PHE A 167 1.87 -1.91 7.21
C PHE A 167 0.94 -2.78 6.35
N PHE A 168 1.36 -4.00 5.99
CA PHE A 168 0.52 -4.92 5.22
C PHE A 168 -0.77 -5.27 5.97
N LEU A 169 -0.70 -5.54 7.27
CA LEU A 169 -1.87 -5.77 8.14
C LEU A 169 -2.87 -4.60 8.12
N LYS A 170 -2.43 -3.35 7.96
CA LYS A 170 -3.35 -2.19 7.88
C LYS A 170 -4.16 -2.13 6.58
N SER A 171 -3.81 -2.93 5.58
CA SER A 171 -4.48 -2.94 4.27
C SER A 171 -5.23 -4.24 3.97
N ALA A 172 -4.84 -5.33 4.62
CA ALA A 172 -5.31 -6.68 4.30
C ALA A 172 -6.67 -6.98 4.93
N LYS A 173 -7.67 -7.29 4.11
CA LYS A 173 -9.01 -7.68 4.62
C LYS A 173 -9.04 -9.07 5.25
N SER A 174 -8.07 -9.91 4.93
CA SER A 174 -7.82 -11.18 5.59
C SER A 174 -6.31 -11.40 5.72
N MET A 175 -5.91 -12.17 6.72
CA MET A 175 -4.50 -12.50 6.93
C MET A 175 -4.35 -13.98 7.29
N LYS A 176 -3.48 -14.67 6.53
CA LYS A 176 -3.05 -16.02 6.86
C LYS A 176 -1.87 -15.96 7.82
N VAL A 177 -2.02 -16.59 8.98
CA VAL A 177 -1.02 -16.63 10.03
C VAL A 177 -0.71 -18.09 10.34
N LEU A 178 0.57 -18.44 10.39
CA LEU A 178 1.02 -19.72 10.93
C LEU A 178 1.56 -19.46 12.33
N VAL A 179 0.99 -20.13 13.34
CA VAL A 179 1.41 -19.97 14.73
C VAL A 179 1.85 -21.29 15.34
N LYS A 180 2.81 -21.23 16.26
CA LYS A 180 3.14 -22.30 17.19
C LYS A 180 2.48 -22.02 18.53
N LYS A 181 1.62 -22.93 18.98
CA LYS A 181 0.91 -22.88 20.26
C LYS A 181 1.83 -23.23 21.43
N SER A 182 1.36 -22.96 22.65
CA SER A 182 2.08 -23.26 23.88
C SER A 182 2.36 -24.75 24.09
N ASP A 183 1.51 -25.63 23.57
CA ASP A 183 1.70 -27.09 23.57
C ASP A 183 2.68 -27.59 22.49
N GLY A 184 3.23 -26.67 21.69
CA GLY A 184 4.18 -26.96 20.62
C GLY A 184 3.54 -27.30 19.28
N THR A 185 2.21 -27.45 19.20
CA THR A 185 1.50 -27.68 17.94
C THR A 185 1.58 -26.44 17.05
N THR A 186 1.41 -26.65 15.75
CA THR A 186 1.40 -25.57 14.77
C THR A 186 0.04 -25.50 14.10
N GLU A 187 -0.54 -24.30 14.04
CA GLU A 187 -1.85 -24.05 13.45
C GLU A 187 -1.77 -22.96 12.38
N ARG A 188 -2.52 -23.15 11.30
CA ARG A 188 -2.70 -22.14 10.27
C ARG A 188 -4.08 -21.52 10.43
N LEU A 189 -4.11 -20.21 10.67
CA LEU A 189 -5.31 -19.43 10.88
C LEU A 189 -5.49 -18.46 9.71
N GLU A 190 -6.72 -18.32 9.22
CA GLU A 190 -7.10 -17.22 8.32
C GLU A 190 -8.00 -16.28 9.11
N ILE A 191 -7.46 -15.10 9.41
CA ILE A 191 -8.07 -14.09 10.28
C ILE A 191 -8.64 -12.97 9.43
N MET A 192 -9.94 -12.75 9.52
CA MET A 192 -10.64 -11.67 8.84
C MET A 192 -10.48 -10.36 9.59
N ALA A 193 -10.23 -9.27 8.88
CA ALA A 193 -10.21 -7.94 9.45
C ALA A 193 -11.63 -7.38 9.57
N LYS A 194 -11.89 -6.64 10.64
CA LYS A 194 -13.00 -5.70 10.70
C LYS A 194 -12.61 -4.43 9.94
N VAL A 195 -13.30 -4.17 8.84
CA VAL A 195 -13.12 -2.94 8.06
C VAL A 195 -14.14 -1.91 8.52
N ARG A 196 -13.67 -0.74 8.97
CA ARG A 196 -14.52 0.43 9.18
C ARG A 196 -14.24 1.43 8.07
N ALA A 197 -15.26 1.71 7.26
CA ALA A 197 -15.19 2.77 6.28
C ALA A 197 -15.07 4.11 6.99
N GLY A 198 -14.00 4.85 6.73
CA GLY A 198 -13.82 6.22 7.18
C GLY A 198 -13.96 7.20 6.02
N LYS A 199 -13.80 8.49 6.31
CA LYS A 199 -13.95 9.55 5.32
C LYS A 199 -12.78 9.49 4.34
N ARG A 200 -13.06 9.53 3.03
CA ARG A 200 -12.02 9.67 2.00
C ARG A 200 -11.16 10.90 2.29
N VAL A 201 -9.89 10.68 2.61
CA VAL A 201 -8.90 11.75 2.66
C VAL A 201 -8.60 12.15 1.21
N LEU A 202 -9.19 13.27 0.78
CA LEU A 202 -8.99 13.83 -0.56
C LEU A 202 -7.68 14.63 -0.66
N ASP A 203 -7.11 15.07 0.47
CA ASP A 203 -5.82 15.75 0.54
C ASP A 203 -4.81 14.94 1.38
N LEU A 204 -3.82 14.37 0.70
CA LEU A 204 -2.76 13.56 1.31
C LEU A 204 -1.74 14.38 2.11
N ARG A 205 -1.86 15.71 2.11
CA ARG A 205 -0.96 16.66 2.80
C ARG A 205 -1.56 17.22 4.08
N SER A 206 -2.83 16.98 4.35
CA SER A 206 -3.44 17.44 5.60
C SER A 206 -2.79 16.70 6.77
N PRO A 207 -2.13 17.40 7.71
CA PRO A 207 -1.93 16.82 9.03
C PRO A 207 -3.34 16.55 9.57
N ASN A 208 -3.57 15.32 10.05
CA ASN A 208 -4.86 14.92 10.58
C ASN A 208 -5.38 15.97 11.59
N PRO A 209 -6.68 16.27 11.67
CA PRO A 209 -7.24 16.99 12.80
C PRO A 209 -6.98 16.29 14.14
#